data_AF-A0A2N2FLB6-F1
#
_entry.id   AF-A0A2N2FLB6-F1
#
_cell.length_a   1.000
_cell.length_b   1.000
_cell.length_c   1.000
_cell.angle_alpha   90.00
_cell.angle_beta   90.00
_cell.angle_gamma   90.00
#
_symmetry.space_group_name_H-M   'P 1'
#
loop_
_entity.id
_entity.type
_entity.pdbx_description
1 polymer ?
#
loop_
_entity_poly.entity_id
_entity_poly.type
_entity_poly.pdbx_seq_one_letter_code
_entity_poly.pdbx_strand_id
1 'polypeptide(L)'
;MAERQTYPEHEARHPWLARLLDAYHISDTASRADLERETARRGVAVACGPGCRNCCVDQCIPVTEFEVLGIWWYASEILAGEAQAGLMQRLLGFGEVGECAFLVDGRCSVYPLRPFVCRQYHVFSKPCAPGENVSETRNRDVFRGAQDSGRELAWQIIPLYGVAEENVDWLFESGYVSRKGKHLHTLPLDNIVMHMKTTAHRKKARNA
;
A
#
# COMPACT_ATOMS: atom_id res chain seq x y z
N MET A 1 15.92 -11.26 -7.75
CA MET A 1 14.46 -11.22 -7.47
C MET A 1 14.29 -10.75 -6.05
N ALA A 2 13.34 -9.87 -5.77
CA ALA A 2 13.12 -9.41 -4.41
C ALA A 2 12.37 -10.46 -3.63
N GLU A 3 12.85 -10.78 -2.43
CA GLU A 3 12.19 -11.77 -1.58
C GLU A 3 10.82 -11.28 -1.15
N ARG A 4 9.87 -12.21 -1.05
CA ARG A 4 8.56 -11.97 -0.47
C ARG A 4 8.75 -11.54 0.99
N GLN A 5 8.10 -10.46 1.37
CA GLN A 5 8.05 -10.06 2.77
C GLN A 5 7.25 -11.08 3.59
N THR A 6 7.81 -11.52 4.73
CA THR A 6 7.20 -12.56 5.57
C THR A 6 7.11 -12.13 7.04
N TYR A 7 6.11 -12.64 7.73
CA TYR A 7 5.85 -12.48 9.16
C TYR A 7 5.30 -13.80 9.73
N PRO A 8 6.12 -14.86 9.87
CA PRO A 8 5.63 -16.23 10.07
C PRO A 8 4.62 -16.40 11.21
N GLU A 9 4.90 -15.82 12.38
CA GLU A 9 3.99 -15.90 13.54
C GLU A 9 2.65 -15.18 13.31
N HIS A 10 2.67 -14.07 12.57
CA HIS A 10 1.46 -13.31 12.26
C HIS A 10 0.67 -13.96 11.13
N GLU A 11 1.35 -14.50 10.11
CA GLU A 11 0.74 -15.24 9.01
C GLU A 11 0.06 -16.53 9.52
N ALA A 12 0.66 -17.22 10.50
CA ALA A 12 0.04 -18.37 11.14
C ALA A 12 -1.25 -18.01 11.91
N ARG A 13 -1.31 -16.83 12.53
CA ARG A 13 -2.50 -16.34 13.23
C ARG A 13 -3.54 -15.74 12.30
N HIS A 14 -3.11 -15.19 11.18
CA HIS A 14 -3.94 -14.43 10.25
C HIS A 14 -3.75 -14.98 8.81
N PRO A 15 -4.43 -16.06 8.41
CA PRO A 15 -4.26 -16.64 7.07
C PRO A 15 -4.51 -15.65 5.92
N TRP A 16 -5.38 -14.66 6.12
CA TRP A 16 -5.63 -13.58 5.17
C TRP A 16 -4.38 -12.73 4.89
N LEU A 17 -3.47 -12.61 5.85
CA LEU A 17 -2.24 -11.83 5.74
C LEU A 17 -1.29 -12.46 4.72
N ALA A 18 -1.18 -13.79 4.72
CA ALA A 18 -0.31 -14.50 3.79
C ALA A 18 -0.70 -14.20 2.33
N ARG A 19 -2.00 -14.31 2.01
CA ARG A 19 -2.54 -13.98 0.68
C ARG A 19 -2.35 -12.51 0.31
N LEU A 20 -2.51 -11.59 1.25
CA LEU A 20 -2.24 -10.17 1.00
C LEU A 20 -0.75 -9.90 0.68
N LEU A 21 0.16 -10.52 1.44
CA LEU A 21 1.60 -10.40 1.20
C LEU A 21 2.02 -11.07 -0.12
N ASP A 22 1.39 -12.18 -0.50
CA ASP A 22 1.57 -12.81 -1.81
C ASP A 22 1.14 -11.86 -2.93
N ALA A 23 -0.03 -11.23 -2.80
CA ALA A 23 -0.49 -10.24 -3.77
C ALA A 23 0.48 -9.06 -3.88
N TYR A 24 0.98 -8.53 -2.76
CA TYR A 24 2.01 -7.47 -2.80
C TYR A 24 3.29 -7.93 -3.47
N HIS A 25 3.74 -9.16 -3.19
CA HIS A 25 4.93 -9.71 -3.82
C HIS A 25 4.78 -9.89 -5.33
N ILE A 26 3.61 -10.37 -5.80
CA ILE A 26 3.28 -10.44 -7.23
C ILE A 26 3.35 -9.04 -7.85
N SER A 27 2.67 -8.06 -7.23
CA SER A 27 2.64 -6.68 -7.75
C SER A 27 4.02 -6.03 -7.79
N ASP A 28 4.85 -6.20 -6.75
CA ASP A 28 6.18 -5.61 -6.69
C ASP A 28 7.17 -6.31 -7.62
N THR A 29 7.01 -7.62 -7.87
CA THR A 29 7.85 -8.38 -8.81
C THR A 29 7.51 -8.00 -10.24
N ALA A 30 6.23 -7.98 -10.59
CA ALA A 30 5.76 -7.56 -11.91
C ALA A 30 6.10 -6.09 -12.19
N SER A 31 5.87 -5.20 -11.23
CA SER A 31 6.23 -3.77 -11.40
C SER A 31 7.72 -3.60 -11.67
N ARG A 32 8.60 -4.32 -10.97
CA ARG A 32 10.05 -4.25 -11.24
C ARG A 32 10.39 -4.71 -12.66
N ALA A 33 9.87 -5.86 -13.06
CA ALA A 33 10.10 -6.38 -14.40
C ALA A 33 9.60 -5.40 -15.49
N ASP A 34 8.45 -4.77 -15.27
CA ASP A 34 7.88 -3.78 -16.19
C ASP A 34 8.72 -2.51 -16.26
N LEU A 35 9.20 -2.02 -15.11
CA LEU A 35 10.07 -0.84 -15.06
C LEU A 35 11.42 -1.09 -15.72
N GLU A 36 12.00 -2.27 -15.55
CA GLU A 36 13.24 -2.67 -16.22
C GLU A 36 13.05 -2.66 -17.75
N ARG A 37 11.97 -3.28 -18.24
CA ARG A 37 11.64 -3.28 -19.68
C ARG A 37 11.40 -1.87 -20.20
N GLU A 38 10.63 -1.05 -19.48
CA GLU A 38 10.30 0.30 -19.94
C GLU A 38 11.51 1.25 -19.84
N THR A 39 12.38 1.07 -18.84
CA THR A 39 13.67 1.79 -18.75
C THR A 39 14.54 1.48 -19.95
N ALA A 40 14.69 0.19 -20.30
CA ALA A 40 15.45 -0.22 -21.48
C ALA A 40 14.83 0.33 -22.79
N ARG A 41 13.50 0.36 -22.88
CA ARG A 41 12.77 0.88 -24.05
C ARG A 41 12.90 2.38 -24.22
N ARG A 42 12.83 3.15 -23.14
CA ARG A 42 12.87 4.62 -23.16
C ARG A 42 14.28 5.20 -23.14
N GLY A 43 15.25 4.44 -22.63
CA GLY A 43 16.59 4.96 -22.34
C GLY A 43 16.62 5.98 -21.19
N VAL A 44 15.60 5.97 -20.32
CA VAL A 44 15.42 6.91 -19.22
C VAL A 44 15.10 6.13 -17.95
N ALA A 45 15.74 6.48 -16.84
CA ALA A 45 15.54 5.81 -15.56
C ALA A 45 14.26 6.28 -14.84
N VAL A 46 13.79 5.42 -13.93
CA VAL A 46 12.76 5.76 -12.94
C VAL A 46 13.31 6.82 -11.98
N ALA A 47 12.54 7.87 -11.73
CA ALA A 47 12.91 8.94 -10.81
C ALA A 47 12.37 8.75 -9.39
N CYS A 48 11.37 7.89 -9.21
CA CYS A 48 10.88 7.52 -7.89
C CYS A 48 11.97 6.80 -7.08
N GLY A 49 12.15 7.19 -5.82
CA GLY A 49 13.10 6.57 -4.91
C GLY A 49 12.78 6.88 -3.45
N PRO A 50 13.59 6.39 -2.49
CA PRO A 50 13.41 6.68 -1.07
C PRO A 50 13.33 8.18 -0.80
N GLY A 51 12.28 8.63 -0.11
CA GLY A 51 12.05 10.05 0.18
C GLY A 51 11.28 10.81 -0.89
N CYS A 52 10.95 10.19 -2.04
CA CYS A 52 9.95 10.75 -2.95
C CYS A 52 8.58 10.74 -2.26
N ARG A 53 8.03 11.93 -2.00
CA ARG A 53 6.75 12.10 -1.26
C ARG A 53 5.67 12.85 -2.03
N ASN A 54 5.91 13.26 -3.26
CA ASN A 54 5.00 14.17 -3.96
C ASN A 54 3.59 13.58 -4.15
N CYS A 55 3.48 12.31 -4.53
CA CYS A 55 2.18 11.64 -4.60
C CYS A 55 1.53 11.43 -3.22
N CYS A 56 2.29 11.48 -2.13
CA CYS A 56 1.73 11.41 -0.79
C CYS A 56 1.14 12.74 -0.33
N VAL A 57 1.39 13.86 -1.00
CA VAL A 57 0.89 15.18 -0.59
C VAL A 57 -0.49 15.44 -1.18
N ASP A 58 -0.65 15.26 -2.50
CA ASP A 58 -1.82 15.75 -3.23
C ASP A 58 -2.54 14.69 -4.07
N GLN A 59 -2.37 13.39 -3.77
CA GLN A 59 -3.08 12.33 -4.50
C GLN A 59 -4.09 11.59 -3.62
N CYS A 60 -5.22 11.30 -4.23
CA CYS A 60 -6.22 10.44 -3.65
C CYS A 60 -5.82 8.98 -3.82
N ILE A 61 -5.65 8.26 -2.71
CA ILE A 61 -5.16 6.88 -2.71
C ILE A 61 -6.34 5.91 -2.58
N PRO A 62 -6.77 5.24 -3.67
CA PRO A 62 -7.72 4.15 -3.56
C PRO A 62 -7.11 2.97 -2.81
N VAL A 63 -7.89 2.40 -1.89
CA VAL A 63 -7.53 1.24 -1.08
C VAL A 63 -8.69 0.25 -1.01
N THR A 64 -8.37 -1.03 -0.97
CA THR A 64 -9.33 -2.11 -0.70
C THR A 64 -9.43 -2.39 0.80
N GLU A 65 -10.46 -3.14 1.20
CA GLU A 65 -10.69 -3.49 2.61
C GLU A 65 -9.52 -4.30 3.20
N PHE A 66 -8.92 -5.20 2.43
CA PHE A 66 -7.78 -6.00 2.88
C PHE A 66 -6.47 -5.22 2.96
N GLU A 67 -6.25 -4.22 2.10
CA GLU A 67 -5.11 -3.31 2.24
C GLU A 67 -5.23 -2.49 3.51
N VAL A 68 -6.43 -1.99 3.83
CA VAL A 68 -6.71 -1.27 5.08
C VAL A 68 -6.46 -2.20 6.28
N LEU A 69 -6.94 -3.44 6.22
CA LEU A 69 -6.71 -4.43 7.28
C LEU A 69 -5.21 -4.73 7.49
N GLY A 70 -4.45 -4.87 6.41
CA GLY A 70 -3.00 -5.06 6.45
C GLY A 70 -2.27 -3.85 7.05
N ILE A 71 -2.66 -2.63 6.66
CA ILE A 71 -2.12 -1.38 7.23
C ILE A 71 -2.43 -1.30 8.73
N TRP A 72 -3.67 -1.59 9.13
CA TRP A 72 -4.09 -1.59 10.54
C TRP A 72 -3.30 -2.58 11.38
N TRP A 73 -3.14 -3.81 10.88
CA TRP A 73 -2.35 -4.86 11.50
C TRP A 73 -0.89 -4.40 11.67
N TYR A 74 -0.27 -3.88 10.62
CA TYR A 74 1.12 -3.46 10.65
C TYR A 74 1.35 -2.30 11.64
N ALA A 75 0.48 -1.29 11.61
CA ALA A 75 0.55 -0.16 12.52
C ALA A 75 0.35 -0.57 14.00
N SER A 76 -0.55 -1.52 14.26
CA SER A 76 -0.92 -1.91 15.62
C SER A 76 0.01 -2.95 16.23
N GLU A 77 0.50 -3.89 15.41
CA GLU A 77 1.19 -5.08 15.90
C GLU A 77 2.70 -5.06 15.62
N ILE A 78 3.11 -4.47 14.50
CA ILE A 78 4.50 -4.52 14.01
C ILE A 78 5.28 -3.24 14.30
N LEU A 79 4.71 -2.07 14.04
CA LEU A 79 5.37 -0.81 14.36
C LEU A 79 5.60 -0.67 15.88
N ALA A 80 6.77 -0.17 16.24
CA ALA A 80 7.18 0.07 17.62
C ALA A 80 8.08 1.33 17.71
N GLY A 81 8.27 1.83 18.93
CA GLY A 81 9.18 2.93 19.21
C GLY A 81 8.78 4.24 18.53
N GLU A 82 9.76 4.98 18.04
CA GLU A 82 9.58 6.31 17.43
C GLU A 82 8.66 6.28 16.20
N ALA A 83 8.81 5.27 15.33
CA ALA A 83 7.97 5.12 14.14
C ALA A 83 6.48 4.94 14.50
N GLN A 84 6.20 4.20 15.58
CA GLN A 84 4.84 4.03 16.08
C GLN A 84 4.30 5.35 16.68
N ALA A 85 5.09 6.04 17.50
CA ALA A 85 4.70 7.29 18.13
C ALA A 85 4.42 8.40 17.10
N GLY A 86 5.30 8.55 16.11
CA GLY A 86 5.13 9.51 15.02
C GLY A 86 3.87 9.24 14.20
N LEU A 87 3.58 7.96 13.89
CA LEU A 87 2.33 7.61 13.23
C LEU A 87 1.10 7.92 14.09
N MET A 88 1.12 7.61 15.39
CA MET A 88 0.00 7.93 16.29
C MET A 88 -0.29 9.43 16.33
N GLN A 89 0.75 10.26 16.46
CA GLN A 89 0.59 11.71 16.46
C GLN A 89 -0.01 12.21 15.14
N ARG A 90 0.48 11.68 14.01
CA ARG A 90 -0.06 12.05 12.69
C ARG A 90 -1.52 11.67 12.53
N LEU A 91 -1.90 10.45 12.93
CA LEU A 91 -3.28 9.97 12.81
C LEU A 91 -4.28 10.75 13.68
N LEU A 92 -3.87 11.18 14.88
CA LEU A 92 -4.71 12.02 15.75
C LEU A 92 -4.95 13.43 15.21
N GLY A 93 -4.02 13.95 14.39
CA GLY A 93 -4.14 15.26 13.74
C GLY A 93 -4.59 15.19 12.29
N PHE A 94 -4.93 14.01 11.76
CA PHE A 94 -5.26 13.81 10.35
C PHE A 94 -6.69 14.28 10.04
N GLY A 95 -6.84 15.13 9.02
CA GLY A 95 -8.13 15.55 8.48
C GLY A 95 -8.40 14.94 7.11
N GLU A 96 -9.62 15.15 6.58
CA GLU A 96 -10.08 14.57 5.30
C GLU A 96 -9.34 15.11 4.06
N VAL A 97 -8.61 16.23 4.21
CA VAL A 97 -7.91 16.92 3.11
C VAL A 97 -6.43 17.06 3.47
N GLY A 98 -5.56 16.78 2.49
CA GLY A 98 -4.12 17.03 2.57
C GLY A 98 -3.26 15.78 2.44
N GLU A 99 -2.06 15.83 2.99
CA GLU A 99 -1.06 14.78 2.89
C GLU A 99 -1.53 13.44 3.47
N CYS A 100 -1.17 12.33 2.83
CA CYS A 100 -1.41 10.95 3.27
C CYS A 100 -1.19 10.76 4.78
N ALA A 101 -2.14 10.11 5.45
CA ALA A 101 -2.13 9.85 6.89
C ALA A 101 -0.88 9.08 7.40
N PHE A 102 -0.18 8.38 6.50
CA PHE A 102 1.01 7.59 6.83
C PHE A 102 2.34 8.26 6.47
N LEU A 103 2.33 9.53 6.03
CA LEU A 103 3.55 10.28 5.71
C LEU A 103 4.18 10.88 6.99
N VAL A 104 5.07 10.14 7.64
CA VAL A 104 5.79 10.60 8.84
C VAL A 104 7.21 10.99 8.44
N ASP A 105 7.63 12.21 8.77
CA ASP A 105 8.97 12.75 8.44
C ASP A 105 9.36 12.59 6.96
N GLY A 106 8.38 12.82 6.07
CA GLY A 106 8.58 12.70 4.62
C GLY A 106 8.73 11.26 4.10
N ARG A 107 8.46 10.25 4.93
CA ARG A 107 8.53 8.83 4.58
C ARG A 107 7.22 8.12 4.90
N CYS A 108 6.91 7.08 4.14
CA CYS A 108 5.73 6.25 4.43
C CYS A 108 6.02 5.35 5.65
N SER A 109 5.33 5.57 6.76
CA SER A 109 5.47 4.78 7.99
C SER A 109 5.00 3.34 7.84
N VAL A 110 4.15 3.08 6.84
CA VAL A 110 3.64 1.75 6.49
C VAL A 110 4.16 1.28 5.12
N TYR A 111 5.36 1.73 4.71
CA TYR A 111 5.92 1.44 3.38
C TYR A 111 5.81 -0.04 2.95
N PRO A 112 6.07 -1.03 3.81
CA PRO A 112 5.97 -2.42 3.39
C PRO A 112 4.53 -2.89 3.12
N LEU A 113 3.53 -2.16 3.64
CA LEU A 113 2.09 -2.36 3.45
C LEU A 113 1.47 -1.22 2.61
N ARG A 114 2.29 -0.50 1.83
CA ARG A 114 1.79 0.56 0.94
C ARG A 114 0.74 -0.02 -0.05
N PRO A 115 -0.33 0.72 -0.37
CA PRO A 115 -1.37 0.24 -1.28
C PRO A 115 -0.86 -0.14 -2.68
N PHE A 116 -1.59 -1.00 -3.41
CA PHE A 116 -1.29 -1.43 -4.77
C PHE A 116 -1.07 -0.25 -5.71
N VAL A 117 -1.93 0.77 -5.63
CA VAL A 117 -1.78 1.99 -6.45
C VAL A 117 -0.42 2.66 -6.19
N CYS A 118 0.05 2.69 -4.94
CA CYS A 118 1.36 3.24 -4.59
C CYS A 118 2.53 2.32 -4.99
N ARG A 119 2.30 1.00 -5.08
CA ARG A 119 3.30 0.02 -5.56
C ARG A 119 3.48 0.06 -7.06
N GLN A 120 2.43 0.40 -7.80
CA GLN A 120 2.39 0.32 -9.26
C GLN A 120 2.69 1.66 -9.92
N TYR A 121 2.42 2.77 -9.24
CA TYR A 121 2.59 4.11 -9.77
C TYR A 121 4.03 4.61 -9.68
N HIS A 122 4.64 4.88 -10.84
CA HIS A 122 6.02 5.35 -10.95
C HIS A 122 6.11 6.53 -11.91
N VAL A 123 7.16 7.34 -11.72
CA VAL A 123 7.46 8.50 -12.55
C VAL A 123 8.88 8.36 -13.07
N PHE A 124 9.04 8.52 -14.37
CA PHE A 124 10.32 8.52 -15.07
C PHE A 124 10.97 9.91 -15.12
N SER A 125 12.18 9.97 -15.69
CA SER A 125 12.87 11.19 -16.11
C SER A 125 13.47 12.00 -14.96
N LYS A 126 12.66 12.64 -14.11
CA LYS A 126 13.14 13.46 -13.00
C LYS A 126 12.23 13.41 -11.77
N PRO A 127 12.78 13.63 -10.56
CA PRO A 127 11.99 13.68 -9.34
C PRO A 127 10.88 14.73 -9.44
N CYS A 128 9.75 14.44 -8.80
CA CYS A 128 8.62 15.37 -8.79
C CYS A 128 8.95 16.61 -7.97
N ALA A 129 8.59 17.78 -8.48
CA ALA A 129 8.69 19.03 -7.72
C ALA A 129 7.53 19.15 -6.71
N PRO A 130 7.71 19.85 -5.58
CA PRO A 130 6.62 20.08 -4.63
C PRO A 130 5.39 20.72 -5.30
N GLY A 131 4.21 20.13 -5.10
CA GLY A 131 2.95 20.60 -5.69
C GLY A 131 2.77 20.28 -7.18
N GLU A 132 3.69 19.51 -7.77
CA GLU A 132 3.58 19.11 -9.17
C GLU A 132 2.51 18.03 -9.36
N ASN A 133 1.50 18.29 -10.19
CA ASN A 133 0.64 17.25 -10.72
C ASN A 133 1.26 16.63 -11.98
N VAL A 134 2.04 15.56 -11.80
CA VAL A 134 2.75 14.88 -12.90
C VAL A 134 1.84 14.30 -13.97
N SER A 135 0.59 13.97 -13.63
CA SER A 135 -0.40 13.49 -14.60
C SER A 135 -0.89 14.59 -15.54
N GLU A 136 -0.69 15.85 -15.18
CA GLU A 136 -1.00 17.01 -16.03
C GLU A 136 0.27 17.57 -16.70
N THR A 137 1.34 17.80 -15.92
CA THR A 137 2.54 18.49 -16.41
C THR A 137 3.41 17.61 -17.32
N ARG A 138 3.46 16.30 -17.06
CA ARG A 138 4.31 15.35 -17.77
C ARG A 138 3.73 13.94 -17.74
N ASN A 139 2.48 13.81 -18.17
CA ASN A 139 1.75 12.53 -18.20
C ASN A 139 2.54 11.37 -18.84
N ARG A 140 3.40 11.67 -19.83
CA ARG A 140 4.26 10.67 -20.48
C ARG A 140 5.28 10.03 -19.54
N ASP A 141 5.70 10.73 -18.49
CA ASP A 141 6.61 10.19 -17.46
C ASP A 141 5.87 9.28 -16.47
N VAL A 142 4.55 9.35 -16.39
CA VAL A 142 3.75 8.49 -15.52
C VAL A 142 3.70 7.09 -16.11
N PHE A 143 4.08 6.11 -15.30
CA PHE A 143 4.06 4.70 -15.66
C PHE A 143 3.38 3.90 -14.56
N ARG A 144 2.48 3.00 -14.96
CA ARG A 144 1.82 2.06 -14.05
C ARG A 144 2.35 0.67 -14.36
N GLY A 145 3.08 0.08 -13.42
CA GLY A 145 3.56 -1.30 -13.52
C GLY A 145 2.49 -2.32 -13.16
N ALA A 146 2.83 -3.59 -13.36
CA ALA A 146 2.05 -4.78 -13.04
C ALA A 146 0.65 -4.81 -13.67
N GLN A 147 0.45 -4.16 -14.83
CA GLN A 147 -0.86 -4.13 -15.48
C GLN A 147 -1.31 -5.51 -15.94
N ASP A 148 -0.36 -6.34 -16.39
CA ASP A 148 -0.63 -7.70 -16.87
C ASP A 148 -0.82 -8.70 -15.73
N SER A 149 -0.46 -8.34 -14.49
CA SER A 149 -0.59 -9.21 -13.31
C SER A 149 -1.94 -9.09 -12.60
N GLY A 150 -2.89 -8.37 -13.19
CA GLY A 150 -4.19 -8.11 -12.58
C GLY A 150 -4.94 -9.40 -12.22
N ARG A 151 -4.86 -10.43 -13.09
CA ARG A 151 -5.52 -11.71 -12.87
C ARG A 151 -4.87 -12.47 -11.71
N GLU A 152 -3.55 -12.60 -11.69
CA GLU A 152 -2.82 -13.27 -10.60
C GLU A 152 -3.06 -12.60 -9.25
N LEU A 153 -3.13 -11.26 -9.23
CA LEU A 153 -3.49 -10.50 -8.03
C LEU A 153 -4.92 -10.80 -7.59
N ALA A 154 -5.87 -10.90 -8.53
CA ALA A 154 -7.25 -11.23 -8.23
C ALA A 154 -7.40 -12.59 -7.55
N TRP A 155 -6.62 -13.59 -7.97
CA TRP A 155 -6.56 -14.92 -7.35
C TRP A 155 -6.06 -14.92 -5.90
N GLN A 156 -5.31 -13.90 -5.48
CA GLN A 156 -4.93 -13.74 -4.08
C GLN A 156 -5.97 -12.95 -3.28
N ILE A 157 -6.59 -11.94 -3.89
CA ILE A 157 -7.41 -10.94 -3.19
C ILE A 157 -8.90 -11.30 -3.14
N ILE A 158 -9.49 -11.78 -4.23
CA ILE A 158 -10.94 -12.06 -4.31
C ILE A 158 -11.38 -13.13 -3.30
N PRO A 159 -10.64 -14.24 -3.11
CA PRO A 159 -11.02 -15.25 -2.13
C PRO A 159 -11.09 -14.74 -0.69
N LEU A 160 -10.39 -13.65 -0.36
CA LEU A 160 -10.44 -13.05 0.97
C LEU A 160 -11.84 -12.50 1.31
N TYR A 161 -12.64 -12.15 0.30
CA TYR A 161 -14.03 -11.70 0.49
C TYR A 161 -15.02 -12.87 0.73
N GLY A 162 -14.53 -14.09 0.96
CA GLY A 162 -15.37 -15.27 1.17
C GLY A 162 -16.04 -15.80 -0.11
N VAL A 163 -15.48 -15.46 -1.27
CA VAL A 163 -15.95 -15.95 -2.58
C VAL A 163 -15.27 -17.28 -2.89
N ALA A 164 -16.04 -18.23 -3.41
CA ALA A 164 -15.53 -19.48 -3.95
C ALA A 164 -14.60 -19.27 -5.16
N GLU A 165 -13.53 -20.06 -5.25
CA GLU A 165 -12.43 -19.87 -6.20
C GLU A 165 -12.85 -19.98 -7.67
N GLU A 166 -13.86 -20.80 -7.97
CA GLU A 166 -14.44 -20.95 -9.31
C GLU A 166 -15.06 -19.65 -9.88
N ASN A 167 -15.35 -18.67 -9.03
CA ASN A 167 -15.93 -17.39 -9.42
C ASN A 167 -14.90 -16.26 -9.58
N VAL A 168 -13.62 -16.51 -9.28
CA VAL A 168 -12.59 -15.47 -9.22
C VAL A 168 -12.42 -14.75 -10.54
N ASP A 169 -12.26 -15.50 -11.64
CA ASP A 169 -12.02 -14.91 -12.96
C ASP A 169 -13.21 -14.06 -13.42
N TRP A 170 -14.43 -14.57 -13.26
CA TRP A 170 -15.64 -13.81 -13.58
C TRP A 170 -15.75 -12.53 -12.76
N LEU A 171 -15.47 -12.59 -11.45
CA LEU A 171 -15.50 -11.40 -10.59
C LEU A 171 -14.41 -10.40 -10.96
N PHE A 172 -13.21 -10.87 -11.32
CA PHE A 172 -12.12 -10.03 -11.80
C PHE A 172 -12.53 -9.28 -13.08
N GLU A 173 -13.02 -10.00 -14.09
CA GLU A 173 -13.50 -9.42 -15.36
C GLU A 173 -14.65 -8.45 -15.14
N SER A 174 -15.53 -8.76 -14.18
CA SER A 174 -16.62 -7.85 -13.83
C SER A 174 -16.12 -6.57 -13.17
N GLY A 175 -14.88 -6.46 -12.68
CA GLY A 175 -14.38 -5.30 -11.93
C GLY A 175 -14.79 -5.29 -10.45
N TYR A 176 -15.06 -6.46 -9.84
CA TYR A 176 -15.55 -6.60 -8.46
C TYR A 176 -14.70 -5.88 -7.42
N VAL A 177 -13.37 -6.06 -7.47
CA VAL A 177 -12.44 -5.47 -6.49
C VAL A 177 -12.37 -3.96 -6.66
N SER A 178 -12.24 -3.47 -7.90
CA SER A 178 -12.14 -2.03 -8.19
C SER A 178 -13.36 -1.24 -7.72
N ARG A 179 -14.57 -1.82 -7.83
CA ARG A 179 -15.82 -1.20 -7.34
C ARG A 179 -15.91 -1.10 -5.82
N LYS A 180 -15.16 -1.91 -5.08
CA LYS A 180 -15.12 -1.91 -3.61
C LYS A 180 -14.03 -0.99 -3.04
N GLY A 181 -13.22 -0.38 -3.91
CA GLY A 181 -12.20 0.57 -3.50
C GLY A 181 -12.80 1.77 -2.78
N LYS A 182 -12.18 2.17 -1.67
CA LYS A 182 -12.49 3.40 -0.94
C LYS A 182 -11.31 4.34 -1.02
N HIS A 183 -11.55 5.63 -0.86
CA HIS A 183 -10.47 6.61 -0.77
C HIS A 183 -9.89 6.60 0.64
N LEU A 184 -8.57 6.47 0.76
CA LEU A 184 -7.88 6.35 2.04
C LEU A 184 -8.25 7.48 3.00
N HIS A 185 -8.29 8.72 2.52
CA HIS A 185 -8.64 9.92 3.28
C HIS A 185 -10.06 9.95 3.83
N THR A 186 -10.97 9.12 3.29
CA THR A 186 -12.38 9.04 3.74
C THR A 186 -12.60 7.98 4.82
N LEU A 187 -11.55 7.24 5.19
CA LEU A 187 -11.65 6.20 6.21
C LEU A 187 -11.45 6.80 7.61
N PRO A 188 -12.08 6.21 8.65
CA PRO A 188 -11.86 6.62 10.03
C PRO A 188 -10.51 6.08 10.53
N LEU A 189 -9.41 6.72 10.11
CA LEU A 189 -8.04 6.27 10.37
C LEU A 189 -7.59 6.50 11.82
N ASP A 190 -8.27 7.37 12.55
CA ASP A 190 -8.10 7.59 13.99
C ASP A 190 -8.39 6.32 14.81
N ASN A 191 -9.27 5.44 14.33
CA ASN A 191 -9.53 4.14 14.95
C ASN A 191 -8.28 3.26 15.06
N ILE A 192 -7.30 3.42 14.15
CA ILE A 192 -6.01 2.72 14.23
C ILE A 192 -5.33 3.05 15.57
N VAL A 193 -5.41 4.30 16.04
CA VAL A 193 -4.81 4.74 17.30
C VAL A 193 -5.41 3.99 18.49
N MET A 194 -6.72 3.72 18.48
CA MET A 194 -7.38 2.94 19.53
C MET A 194 -6.82 1.50 19.60
N HIS A 195 -6.61 0.87 18.43
CA HIS A 195 -6.03 -0.46 18.34
C HIS A 195 -4.55 -0.50 18.74
N MET A 196 -3.77 0.53 18.38
CA MET A 196 -2.37 0.67 18.81
C MET A 196 -2.27 0.75 20.35
N LYS A 197 -3.10 1.58 21.00
CA LYS A 197 -3.16 1.70 22.46
C LYS A 197 -3.54 0.38 23.14
N THR A 198 -4.55 -0.30 22.61
CA THR A 198 -5.01 -1.60 23.14
C THR A 198 -3.92 -2.67 23.05
N THR A 199 -3.23 -2.74 21.90
CA THR A 199 -2.14 -3.71 21.70
C THR A 199 -0.94 -3.40 22.61
N ALA A 200 -0.59 -2.13 22.80
CA ALA A 200 0.45 -1.72 23.74
C ALA A 200 0.13 -2.15 25.18
N HIS A 201 -1.12 -1.97 25.62
CA HIS A 201 -1.57 -2.43 26.95
C HIS A 201 -1.44 -3.95 27.11
N ARG A 202 -1.88 -4.73 26.11
CA ARG A 202 -1.76 -6.20 26.13
C ARG A 202 -0.31 -6.67 26.16
N LYS A 203 0.59 -6.04 25.39
CA LYS A 203 2.03 -6.33 25.40
C LYS A 203 2.64 -6.06 26.78
N LYS A 204 2.28 -4.93 27.42
CA LYS A 204 2.74 -4.60 28.78
C LYS A 204 2.24 -5.62 29.82
N ALA A 205 0.97 -6.02 29.75
CA ALA A 205 0.38 -6.99 30.68
C ALA A 205 0.96 -8.42 30.54
N ARG A 206 1.45 -8.79 29.34
CA ARG A 206 2.09 -10.10 29.10
C ARG A 206 3.56 -10.14 29.55
N ASN A 207 4.20 -8.99 29.70
CA ASN A 207 5.61 -8.84 30.06
C ASN A 207 5.81 -8.40 31.53
N ALA A 208 4.72 -8.25 32.29
CA ALA A 208 4.71 -7.95 33.72
C ALA A 208 4.43 -9.23 34.50
#